data_AF-A0A2T3XP09-F1
#
_entry.id   AF-A0A2T3XP09-F1
#
_cell.length_a   1.000
_cell.length_b   1.000
_cell.length_c   1.000
_cell.angle_alpha   90.00
_cell.angle_beta   90.00
_cell.angle_gamma   90.00
#
_symmetry.space_group_name_H-M   'P 1'
#
loop_
_entity.id
_entity.type
_entity.pdbx_description
1 polymer ?
#
loop_
_entity_poly.entity_id
_entity_poly.type
_entity_poly.pdbx_seq_one_letter_code
_entity_poly.pdbx_strand_id
1 'polypeptide(L)'
;MLSRSIDELSDEQIEQLRLLNRKLEEAQQWICQRAQRCLDDYFRAGGVEPHRYNDERAEGVEVEIEVTCVLRDSHPDYAENEDNVVATLSDTWCGKEPSLLLSDENWNEFRHCEANRLKDDRHCWLFHELTDHALHRDWDKALSIGSFWIDVKLIQQLEMKWK
;
A
#
# COMPACT_ATOMS: atom_id res chain seq x y z
N MET A 1 5.98 1.01 24.57
CA MET A 1 6.23 2.46 24.55
C MET A 1 4.95 3.13 24.05
N LEU A 2 4.55 4.26 24.62
CA LEU A 2 3.47 5.05 24.04
C LEU A 2 4.05 5.73 22.79
N SER A 3 3.39 5.59 21.64
CA SER A 3 3.72 6.33 20.42
C SER A 3 3.70 7.83 20.72
N ARG A 4 4.68 8.57 20.23
CA ARG A 4 4.69 10.05 20.31
C ARG A 4 3.45 10.61 19.63
N SER A 5 2.95 11.74 20.11
CA SER A 5 1.97 12.53 19.37
C SER A 5 2.65 13.24 18.20
N ILE A 6 1.88 13.55 17.15
CA ILE A 6 2.34 14.30 15.97
C ILE A 6 2.89 15.69 16.35
N ASP A 7 2.36 16.29 17.42
CA ASP A 7 2.77 17.60 17.91
C ASP A 7 4.14 17.58 18.63
N GLU A 8 4.60 16.39 19.03
CA GLU A 8 5.91 16.19 19.68
C GLU A 8 7.05 15.94 18.67
N LEU A 9 6.72 15.85 17.39
CA LEU A 9 7.70 15.66 16.32
C LEU A 9 8.41 16.99 16.02
N SER A 10 9.68 16.92 15.61
CA SER A 10 10.41 18.12 15.12
C SER A 10 9.98 18.48 13.69
N ASP A 11 10.31 19.70 13.24
CA ASP A 11 10.07 20.13 11.85
C ASP A 11 10.70 19.18 10.84
N GLU A 12 11.93 18.73 11.11
CA GLU A 12 12.64 17.75 10.28
C GLU A 12 11.89 16.40 10.21
N GLN A 13 11.33 15.95 11.34
CA GLN A 13 10.53 14.72 11.36
C GLN A 13 9.23 14.87 10.57
N ILE A 14 8.57 16.03 10.64
CA ILE A 14 7.40 16.32 9.81
C ILE A 14 7.77 16.31 8.32
N GLU A 15 8.90 16.90 7.93
CA GLU A 15 9.38 16.85 6.55
C GLU A 15 9.71 15.42 6.09
N GLN A 16 10.24 14.58 6.98
CA GLN A 16 10.45 13.16 6.70
C GLN A 16 9.12 12.42 6.48
N LEU A 17 8.08 12.70 7.25
CA LEU A 17 6.74 12.14 7.01
C LEU A 17 6.15 12.60 5.67
N ARG A 18 6.34 13.87 5.31
CA ARG A 18 5.94 14.39 3.99
C ARG A 18 6.69 13.72 2.85
N LEU A 19 8.00 13.50 3.04
CA LEU A 19 8.81 12.75 2.08
C LEU A 19 8.32 11.30 1.94
N LEU A 20 8.01 10.63 3.05
CA LEU A 20 7.45 9.29 3.06
C LEU A 20 6.13 9.24 2.27
N ASN A 21 5.20 10.16 2.51
CA ASN A 21 3.95 10.27 1.76
C ASN A 21 4.19 10.45 0.24
N ARG A 22 5.10 11.34 -0.17
CA ARG A 22 5.46 11.49 -1.59
C ARG A 22 6.04 10.21 -2.19
N LYS A 23 6.87 9.48 -1.46
CA LYS A 23 7.45 8.22 -1.92
C LYS A 23 6.43 7.09 -2.02
N LEU A 24 5.45 7.06 -1.12
CA LEU A 24 4.29 6.17 -1.25
C LEU A 24 3.38 6.57 -2.40
N GLU A 25 3.23 7.86 -2.70
CA GLU A 25 2.48 8.32 -3.88
C GLU A 25 3.16 7.89 -5.19
N GLU A 26 4.48 8.02 -5.29
CA GLU A 26 5.28 7.48 -6.41
C GLU A 26 5.08 5.96 -6.55
N ALA A 27 5.11 5.23 -5.43
CA ALA A 27 4.86 3.78 -5.39
C ALA A 27 3.44 3.43 -5.87
N GLN A 28 2.42 4.12 -5.37
CA GLN A 28 1.02 3.95 -5.76
C GLN A 28 0.85 4.12 -7.28
N GLN A 29 1.42 5.17 -7.86
CA GLN A 29 1.37 5.40 -9.30
C GLN A 29 2.03 4.27 -10.10
N TRP A 30 3.19 3.80 -9.66
CA TRP A 30 3.88 2.69 -10.31
C TRP A 30 3.09 1.38 -10.23
N ILE A 31 2.51 1.08 -9.06
CA ILE A 31 1.66 -0.09 -8.82
C ILE A 31 0.47 -0.08 -9.77
N CYS A 32 -0.24 1.04 -9.86
CA CYS A 32 -1.40 1.18 -10.74
C CYS A 32 -1.05 0.91 -12.22
N GLN A 33 0.05 1.50 -12.69
CA GLN A 33 0.54 1.26 -14.05
C GLN A 33 0.93 -0.21 -14.28
N ARG A 34 1.58 -0.83 -13.29
CA ARG A 34 2.03 -2.22 -13.38
C ARG A 34 0.85 -3.20 -13.35
N ALA A 35 -0.09 -3.03 -12.44
CA ALA A 35 -1.28 -3.86 -12.30
C ALA A 35 -2.15 -3.81 -13.56
N GLN A 36 -2.41 -2.59 -14.09
CA GLN A 36 -3.16 -2.43 -15.35
C GLN A 36 -2.46 -3.15 -16.50
N ARG A 37 -1.14 -3.02 -16.61
CA ARG A 37 -0.37 -3.70 -17.66
C ARG A 37 -0.45 -5.23 -17.54
N CYS A 38 -0.38 -5.78 -16.33
CA CYS A 38 -0.54 -7.22 -16.10
C CYS A 38 -1.90 -7.72 -16.61
N LEU A 39 -2.99 -7.01 -16.29
CA LEU A 39 -4.33 -7.34 -16.76
C LEU A 39 -4.44 -7.20 -18.28
N ASP A 40 -3.95 -6.11 -18.86
CA ASP A 40 -3.98 -5.88 -20.31
C ASP A 40 -3.24 -6.99 -21.08
N ASP A 41 -2.05 -7.38 -20.61
CA ASP A 41 -1.25 -8.43 -21.25
C ASP A 41 -1.92 -9.81 -21.10
N TYR A 42 -2.54 -10.10 -19.95
CA TYR A 42 -3.33 -11.32 -19.74
C TYR A 42 -4.53 -11.41 -20.69
N PHE A 43 -5.36 -10.36 -20.76
CA PHE A 43 -6.53 -10.35 -21.64
C PHE A 43 -6.15 -10.35 -23.12
N ARG A 44 -5.07 -9.66 -23.50
CA ARG A 44 -4.55 -9.71 -24.87
C ARG A 44 -4.09 -11.11 -25.27
N ALA A 45 -3.60 -11.91 -24.33
CA ALA A 45 -3.20 -13.29 -24.54
C ALA A 45 -4.38 -14.28 -24.61
N GLY A 46 -5.62 -13.80 -24.51
CA GLY A 46 -6.83 -14.64 -24.52
C GLY A 46 -7.28 -15.10 -23.14
N GLY A 47 -6.79 -14.44 -22.08
CA GLY A 47 -7.28 -14.64 -20.72
C GLY A 47 -8.79 -14.40 -20.59
N VAL A 48 -9.42 -15.06 -19.63
CA VAL A 48 -10.85 -14.95 -19.36
C VAL A 48 -11.10 -13.98 -18.21
N GLU A 49 -12.16 -13.16 -18.34
CA GLU A 49 -12.71 -12.42 -17.19
C GLU A 49 -13.18 -13.41 -16.12
N PRO A 50 -13.27 -13.00 -14.84
CA PRO A 50 -13.86 -13.82 -13.79
C PRO A 50 -15.20 -14.42 -14.24
N HIS A 51 -15.26 -15.75 -14.26
CA HIS A 51 -16.34 -16.50 -14.89
C HIS A 51 -16.74 -17.71 -14.04
N ARG A 52 -18.02 -17.78 -13.68
CA ARG A 52 -18.62 -18.97 -13.07
C ARG A 52 -19.21 -19.86 -14.15
N TYR A 53 -18.61 -21.03 -14.38
CA TYR A 53 -19.10 -22.01 -15.35
C TYR A 53 -20.35 -22.73 -14.85
N ASN A 54 -20.34 -23.12 -13.57
CA ASN A 54 -21.46 -23.72 -12.84
C ASN A 54 -21.23 -23.59 -11.32
N ASP A 55 -22.12 -24.16 -10.50
CA ASP A 55 -22.02 -24.09 -9.03
C ASP A 55 -20.76 -24.80 -8.46
N GLU A 56 -20.14 -25.66 -9.25
CA GLU A 56 -18.99 -26.49 -8.88
C GLU A 56 -17.68 -26.00 -9.49
N ARG A 57 -17.72 -25.03 -10.42
CA ARG A 57 -16.55 -24.58 -11.17
C ARG A 57 -16.62 -23.10 -11.51
N ALA A 58 -15.61 -22.35 -11.08
CA ALA A 58 -15.41 -20.95 -11.44
C ALA A 58 -13.92 -20.67 -11.70
N GLU A 59 -13.64 -19.72 -12.58
CA GLU A 59 -12.29 -19.23 -12.86
C GLU A 59 -12.25 -17.71 -12.60
N GLY A 60 -11.15 -17.24 -12.04
CA GLY A 60 -10.93 -15.84 -11.70
C GLY A 60 -9.52 -15.40 -12.05
N VAL A 61 -9.38 -14.10 -12.29
CA VAL A 61 -8.09 -13.43 -12.36
C VAL A 61 -8.11 -12.23 -11.42
N GLU A 62 -7.03 -12.04 -10.69
CA GLU A 62 -6.83 -10.90 -9.80
C GLU A 62 -5.38 -10.46 -9.82
N VAL A 63 -5.13 -9.21 -9.43
CA VAL A 63 -3.79 -8.71 -9.16
C VAL A 63 -3.64 -8.51 -7.66
N GLU A 64 -2.76 -9.27 -7.03
CA GLU A 64 -2.34 -9.04 -5.65
C GLU A 64 -1.17 -8.06 -5.63
N ILE A 65 -1.27 -7.10 -4.71
CA ILE A 65 -0.29 -6.04 -4.52
C ILE A 65 0.19 -6.11 -3.08
N GLU A 66 1.50 -6.11 -2.89
CA GLU A 66 2.12 -6.06 -1.57
C GLU A 66 3.17 -4.94 -1.54
N VAL A 67 3.06 -4.04 -0.57
CA VAL A 67 4.06 -3.00 -0.29
C VAL A 67 4.65 -3.26 1.08
N THR A 68 5.89 -3.75 1.10
CA THR A 68 6.64 -4.02 2.32
C THR A 68 7.53 -2.82 2.64
N CYS A 69 7.26 -2.15 3.75
CA CYS A 69 8.03 -1.02 4.25
C CYS A 69 9.22 -1.52 5.07
N VAL A 70 10.42 -1.07 4.73
CA VAL A 70 11.68 -1.58 5.29
C VAL A 70 12.40 -0.47 6.05
N LEU A 71 13.03 -0.83 7.18
CA LEU A 71 13.84 0.09 7.96
C LEU A 71 14.91 0.74 7.10
N ARG A 72 15.21 2.01 7.39
CA ARG A 72 16.41 2.67 6.86
C ARG A 72 17.67 2.04 7.43
N ASP A 73 18.71 1.92 6.61
CA ASP A 73 20.00 1.33 7.00
C ASP A 73 20.69 2.05 8.17
N SER A 74 20.34 3.32 8.41
CA SER A 74 20.83 4.11 9.55
C SER A 74 20.07 3.88 10.85
N HIS A 75 19.03 3.04 10.85
CA HIS A 75 18.25 2.74 12.05
C HIS A 75 19.05 1.84 13.01
N PRO A 76 19.05 2.09 14.33
CA PRO A 76 19.81 1.29 15.30
C PRO A 76 19.48 -0.21 15.29
N ASP A 77 18.22 -0.54 14.98
CA ASP A 77 17.74 -1.92 14.92
C ASP A 77 17.91 -2.57 13.53
N TYR A 78 18.52 -1.88 12.57
CA TYR A 78 18.76 -2.43 11.24
C TYR A 78 19.81 -3.56 11.28
N ALA A 79 19.48 -4.69 10.69
CA ALA A 79 20.36 -5.84 10.55
C ALA A 79 20.47 -6.27 9.08
N GLU A 80 21.67 -6.15 8.48
CA GLU A 80 21.91 -6.40 7.03
C GLU A 80 21.48 -7.81 6.56
N ASN A 81 21.43 -8.79 7.46
CA ASN A 81 21.05 -10.17 7.14
C ASN A 81 19.58 -10.51 7.48
N GLU A 82 18.78 -9.50 7.83
CA GLU A 82 17.34 -9.65 8.10
C GLU A 82 16.51 -8.84 7.12
N ASP A 83 15.22 -9.14 7.04
CA ASP A 83 14.32 -8.46 6.11
C ASP A 83 13.97 -7.02 6.56
N ASN A 84 14.25 -6.68 7.83
CA ASN A 84 14.07 -5.34 8.40
C ASN A 84 12.67 -4.74 8.18
N VAL A 85 11.64 -5.59 8.17
CA VAL A 85 10.26 -5.19 7.87
C VAL A 85 9.66 -4.39 9.02
N VAL A 86 9.13 -3.20 8.69
CA VAL A 86 8.39 -2.33 9.60
C VAL A 86 6.90 -2.63 9.54
N ALA A 87 6.38 -2.76 8.32
CA ALA A 87 4.97 -3.03 8.04
C ALA A 87 4.82 -3.58 6.61
N THR A 88 3.71 -4.28 6.36
CA THR A 88 3.32 -4.74 5.03
C THR A 88 1.89 -4.29 4.77
N LEU A 89 1.68 -3.66 3.61
CA LEU A 89 0.38 -3.24 3.11
C LEU A 89 -0.01 -4.20 1.97
N SER A 90 -1.25 -4.67 1.96
CA SER A 90 -1.73 -5.58 0.93
C SER A 90 -3.07 -5.11 0.37
N ASP A 91 -3.22 -5.16 -0.95
CA ASP A 91 -4.49 -4.91 -1.63
C ASP A 91 -4.67 -5.93 -2.77
N THR A 92 -5.92 -6.18 -3.14
CA THR A 92 -6.28 -7.09 -4.24
C THR A 92 -7.16 -6.35 -5.23
N TRP A 93 -6.75 -6.36 -6.50
CA TRP A 93 -7.50 -5.77 -7.59
C TRP A 93 -8.13 -6.87 -8.47
N CYS A 94 -9.44 -7.02 -8.33
CA CYS A 94 -10.26 -7.93 -9.13
C CYS A 94 -10.91 -7.22 -10.33
N GLY A 95 -10.25 -7.21 -11.49
CA GLY A 95 -10.87 -6.84 -12.76
C GLY A 95 -11.52 -5.44 -12.81
N LYS A 96 -12.86 -5.39 -12.95
CA LYS A 96 -13.62 -4.22 -13.47
C LYS A 96 -13.75 -3.03 -12.53
N GLU A 97 -13.57 -3.21 -11.23
CA GLU A 97 -13.63 -2.09 -10.29
C GLU A 97 -12.25 -1.47 -10.10
N PRO A 98 -12.13 -0.13 -10.19
CA PRO A 98 -10.86 0.52 -9.93
C PRO A 98 -10.51 0.35 -8.45
N SER A 99 -9.33 -0.21 -8.16
CA SER A 99 -8.79 -0.27 -6.78
C SER A 99 -8.72 1.14 -6.19
N LEU A 100 -8.83 1.25 -4.85
CA LEU A 100 -8.63 2.51 -4.14
C LEU A 100 -7.23 3.09 -4.38
N LEU A 101 -6.25 2.27 -4.79
CA LEU A 101 -4.95 2.70 -5.30
C LEU A 101 -5.05 3.62 -6.53
N LEU A 102 -6.13 3.52 -7.32
CA LEU A 102 -6.40 4.42 -8.44
C LEU A 102 -7.11 5.72 -8.02
N SER A 103 -7.53 5.83 -6.76
CA SER A 103 -8.20 7.03 -6.27
C SER A 103 -7.21 8.20 -6.19
N ASP A 104 -7.58 9.31 -6.83
CA ASP A 104 -6.91 10.60 -6.69
C ASP A 104 -7.49 11.43 -5.52
N GLU A 105 -8.27 10.81 -4.63
CA GLU A 105 -8.81 11.48 -3.46
C GLU A 105 -7.71 11.86 -2.46
N ASN A 106 -7.99 12.89 -1.64
CA ASN A 106 -7.14 13.25 -0.51
C ASN A 106 -7.60 12.50 0.74
N TRP A 107 -6.79 11.52 1.15
CA TRP A 107 -7.04 10.65 2.31
C TRP A 107 -6.59 11.27 3.64
N ASN A 108 -6.34 12.58 3.68
CA ASN A 108 -5.95 13.24 4.93
C ASN A 108 -7.16 13.35 5.88
N GLU A 109 -7.19 12.50 6.90
CA GLU A 109 -8.17 12.57 8.00
C GLU A 109 -7.96 13.76 8.95
N PHE A 110 -6.75 14.32 8.97
CA PHE A 110 -6.39 15.44 9.87
C PHE A 110 -6.79 16.80 9.33
N ARG A 111 -7.33 16.89 8.11
CA ARG A 111 -7.75 18.14 7.45
C ARG A 111 -8.74 19.01 8.24
N HIS A 112 -9.40 18.43 9.25
CA HIS A 112 -10.34 19.13 10.13
C HIS A 112 -9.77 19.39 11.54
N CYS A 113 -8.52 19.02 11.79
CA CYS A 113 -7.84 19.19 13.07
C CYS A 113 -6.86 20.37 12.98
N GLU A 114 -7.28 21.55 13.46
CA GLU A 114 -6.52 22.80 13.33
C GLU A 114 -5.12 22.76 13.95
N ALA A 115 -4.94 21.95 14.99
CA ALA A 115 -3.67 21.78 15.69
C ALA A 115 -2.72 20.80 14.98
N ASN A 116 -3.22 19.97 14.07
CA ASN A 116 -2.42 18.92 13.45
C ASN A 116 -1.46 19.49 12.40
N ARG A 117 -0.20 19.12 12.52
CA ARG A 117 0.89 19.62 11.69
C ARG A 117 0.89 19.13 10.23
N LEU A 118 0.11 18.10 9.93
CA LEU A 118 -0.10 17.55 8.59
C LEU A 118 -1.47 17.93 8.00
N LYS A 119 -2.27 18.79 8.64
CA LYS A 119 -3.66 19.08 8.22
C LYS A 119 -3.80 19.62 6.79
N ASP A 120 -2.78 20.34 6.32
CA ASP A 120 -2.79 20.99 5.00
C ASP A 120 -2.18 20.10 3.90
N ASP A 121 -1.65 18.94 4.27
CA ASP A 121 -1.00 18.02 3.35
C ASP A 121 -2.05 17.16 2.59
N ARG A 122 -1.73 16.80 1.34
CA ARG A 122 -2.47 15.76 0.61
C ARG A 122 -1.90 14.41 1.00
N HIS A 123 -2.70 13.51 1.52
CA HIS A 123 -2.27 12.14 1.80
C HIS A 123 -2.72 11.21 0.67
N CYS A 124 -1.78 10.43 0.14
CA CYS A 124 -2.11 9.33 -0.77
C CYS A 124 -2.73 8.16 0.00
N TRP A 125 -3.38 7.25 -0.71
CA TRP A 125 -4.05 6.11 -0.08
C TRP A 125 -3.07 5.24 0.70
N LEU A 126 -1.88 4.94 0.11
CA LEU A 126 -0.87 4.12 0.78
C LEU A 126 -0.35 4.75 2.08
N PHE A 127 -0.25 6.08 2.15
CA PHE A 127 0.16 6.75 3.38
C PHE A 127 -0.92 6.68 4.46
N HIS A 128 -2.19 6.80 4.09
CA HIS A 128 -3.31 6.60 5.00
C HIS A 128 -3.34 5.16 5.53
N GLU A 129 -3.27 4.15 4.66
CA GLU A 129 -3.21 2.75 5.07
C GLU A 129 -2.02 2.45 5.98
N LEU A 130 -0.83 2.96 5.63
CA LEU A 130 0.35 2.77 6.45
C LEU A 130 0.17 3.38 7.84
N THR A 131 -0.24 4.65 7.89
CA THR A 131 -0.23 5.40 9.15
C THR A 131 -1.43 5.09 10.02
N ASP A 132 -2.64 5.05 9.50
CA ASP A 132 -3.85 4.83 10.28
C ASP A 132 -4.13 3.34 10.56
N HIS A 133 -3.85 2.47 9.58
CA HIS A 133 -4.20 1.05 9.68
C HIS A 133 -3.03 0.15 10.06
N ALA A 134 -1.89 0.22 9.38
CA ALA A 134 -0.78 -0.70 9.63
C ALA A 134 0.06 -0.32 10.86
N LEU A 135 0.29 0.98 11.06
CA LEU A 135 1.11 1.49 12.17
C LEU A 135 0.30 2.07 13.32
N HIS A 136 -1.02 2.23 13.17
CA HIS A 136 -1.90 2.83 14.20
C HIS A 136 -1.35 4.15 14.77
N ARG A 137 -0.84 5.01 13.88
CA ARG A 137 -0.23 6.31 14.15
C ARG A 137 1.03 6.21 15.04
N ASP A 138 1.77 5.10 14.94
CA ASP A 138 3.13 5.00 15.45
C ASP A 138 4.10 5.77 14.55
N TRP A 139 4.28 7.07 14.87
CA TRP A 139 5.12 7.95 14.07
C TRP A 139 6.61 7.58 14.14
N ASP A 140 7.05 6.94 15.23
CA ASP A 140 8.44 6.48 15.34
C ASP A 140 8.73 5.36 14.34
N LYS A 141 7.80 4.42 14.19
CA LYS A 141 7.86 3.41 13.13
C LYS A 141 7.76 4.05 11.75
N ALA A 142 6.86 4.99 11.52
CA ALA A 142 6.75 5.66 10.22
C ALA A 142 8.08 6.36 9.84
N LEU A 143 8.71 7.05 10.79
CA LEU A 143 10.00 7.72 10.62
C LEU A 143 11.18 6.76 10.48
N SER A 144 11.04 5.49 10.87
CA SER A 144 12.09 4.48 10.74
C SER A 144 12.22 3.92 9.32
N ILE A 145 11.20 4.09 8.47
CA ILE A 145 11.15 3.55 7.12
C ILE A 145 12.13 4.29 6.21
N GLY A 146 12.91 3.54 5.43
CA GLY A 146 13.87 4.08 4.47
C GLY A 146 13.67 3.61 3.03
N SER A 147 12.98 2.49 2.83
CA SER A 147 12.74 1.94 1.50
C SER A 147 11.48 1.07 1.47
N PHE A 148 11.10 0.64 0.26
CA PHE A 148 9.98 -0.27 0.04
C PHE A 148 10.38 -1.40 -0.89
N TRP A 149 9.83 -2.58 -0.65
CA TRP A 149 9.72 -3.64 -1.63
C TRP A 149 8.27 -3.71 -2.11
N ILE A 150 8.08 -3.83 -3.42
CA ILE A 150 6.75 -3.78 -4.03
C ILE A 150 6.59 -5.00 -4.93
N ASP A 151 5.64 -5.85 -4.56
CA ASP A 151 5.21 -6.98 -5.39
C ASP A 151 3.90 -6.63 -6.08
N VAL A 152 3.81 -6.99 -7.38
CA VAL A 152 2.57 -6.97 -8.15
C VAL A 152 2.45 -8.32 -8.86
N LYS A 153 1.50 -9.13 -8.41
CA LYS A 153 1.34 -10.54 -8.80
C LYS A 153 0.01 -10.72 -9.52
N LEU A 154 0.02 -11.18 -10.77
CA LEU A 154 -1.22 -11.60 -11.45
C LEU A 154 -1.50 -13.06 -11.09
N ILE A 155 -2.65 -13.30 -10.49
CA ILE A 155 -3.07 -14.61 -10.01
C ILE A 155 -4.26 -15.09 -10.84
N GLN A 156 -4.15 -16.32 -11.31
CA GLN A 156 -5.23 -17.05 -11.97
C GLN A 156 -5.70 -18.15 -11.02
N GLN A 157 -6.99 -18.20 -10.74
CA GLN A 157 -7.55 -19.17 -9.80
C GLN A 157 -8.68 -19.96 -10.44
N LEU A 158 -8.60 -21.29 -10.33
CA LEU A 158 -9.69 -22.21 -10.66
C LEU A 158 -10.28 -22.76 -9.36
N GLU A 159 -11.52 -22.39 -9.06
CA GLU A 159 -12.29 -22.96 -7.95
C GLU A 159 -13.02 -24.21 -8.45
N MET A 160 -12.86 -25.33 -7.74
CA MET A 160 -13.57 -26.58 -7.99
C MET A 160 -14.19 -27.12 -6.71
N LYS A 161 -15.45 -27.56 -6.78
CA LYS A 161 -16.17 -28.18 -5.65
C LYS A 161 -16.61 -29.59 -6.05
N TRP A 162 -16.58 -30.50 -5.09
CA TRP A 162 -17.12 -31.85 -5.21
C TRP A 162 -18.06 -32.13 -4.03
N LYS A 163 -19.15 -32.85 -4.28
CA LYS A 163 -20.09 -33.32 -3.26
C LYS A 163 -19.85 -34.79 -2.94
#